data_AF-A0A445GKM6-F1
#
_entry.id   AF-A0A445GKM6-F1
#
_cell.length_a   1.000
_cell.length_b   1.000
_cell.length_c   1.000
_cell.angle_alpha   90.00
_cell.angle_beta   90.00
_cell.angle_gamma   90.00
#
_symmetry.space_group_name_H-M   'P 1'
#
loop_
_entity.id
_entity.type
_entity.pdbx_description
1 polymer ?
#
loop_
_entity_poly.entity_id
_entity_poly.type
_entity_poly.pdbx_seq_one_letter_code
_entity_poly.pdbx_strand_id
1 'polypeptide(L)'
;MACFYDEAVEEHVGKKCHDGHGDVDDGEDQNDFVDILLSIQETNTTDFQIDRAFVKTLVMDIVNAWAISTDPSYWDQPLEFQPGRFLKSSLDIKGHDFELIRFGARRRGCPGLGFAMALNEVVLANIVHQFYWAVPGVVVEGTDIGYV
;
A
#
# COMPACT_ATOMS: atom_id res chain seq x y z
N MET A 1 16.59 6.04 -13.86
CA MET A 1 15.57 5.39 -13.01
C MET A 1 16.11 4.17 -12.28
N ALA A 2 16.85 3.27 -12.93
CA ALA A 2 17.48 2.13 -12.25
C ALA A 2 18.44 2.53 -11.11
N CYS A 3 19.27 3.57 -11.29
CA CYS A 3 20.23 4.03 -10.28
C CYS A 3 19.60 4.59 -9.01
N PHE A 4 18.40 5.19 -9.09
CA PHE A 4 17.72 5.76 -7.91
C PHE A 4 17.36 4.66 -6.91
N TYR A 5 16.84 3.54 -7.40
CA TYR A 5 16.48 2.41 -6.55
C TYR A 5 17.72 1.63 -6.08
N ASP A 6 18.82 1.66 -6.84
CA ASP A 6 20.10 1.13 -6.36
C ASP A 6 20.62 1.95 -5.17
N GLU A 7 20.63 3.28 -5.30
CA GLU A 7 21.03 4.20 -4.22
C GLU A 7 20.14 4.05 -2.99
N ALA A 8 18.82 3.96 -3.18
CA ALA A 8 17.87 3.73 -2.09
C ALA A 8 18.13 2.41 -1.36
N VAL A 9 18.43 1.31 -2.07
CA VAL A 9 18.76 0.03 -1.41
C VAL A 9 20.15 0.10 -0.76
N GLU A 10 21.12 0.76 -1.39
CA GLU A 10 22.48 0.92 -0.87
C GLU A 10 22.52 1.73 0.43
N GLU A 11 21.66 2.75 0.58
CA GLU A 11 21.51 3.50 1.83
C GLU A 11 21.20 2.56 3.03
N HIS A 12 20.29 1.61 2.83
CA HIS A 12 19.84 0.69 3.88
C HIS A 12 20.87 -0.41 4.14
N VAL A 13 21.59 -0.84 3.09
CA VAL A 13 22.75 -1.74 3.23
C VAL A 13 23.87 -1.07 4.04
N GLY A 14 24.09 0.23 3.84
CA GLY A 14 25.11 1.00 4.56
C GLY A 14 24.80 1.17 6.04
N LYS A 15 23.52 1.38 6.40
CA LYS A 15 23.04 1.45 7.79
C LYS A 15 23.33 0.16 8.57
N LYS A 16 23.04 -1.00 7.99
CA LYS A 16 23.23 -2.32 8.61
C LYS A 16 24.68 -2.67 8.99
N CYS A 17 25.68 -2.05 8.34
CA CYS A 17 27.09 -2.31 8.60
C CYS A 17 27.64 -1.56 9.84
N HIS A 18 26.91 -0.56 10.35
CA HIS A 18 27.36 0.26 11.48
C HIS A 18 27.09 -0.37 12.86
N ASP A 19 26.29 -1.43 12.94
CA ASP A 19 25.85 -2.04 14.22
C ASP A 19 26.86 -3.02 14.84
N GLY A 20 28.12 -3.00 14.36
CA GLY A 20 29.16 -3.94 14.76
C GLY A 20 29.85 -3.66 16.10
N HIS A 21 29.66 -2.50 16.76
CA HIS A 21 30.29 -2.23 18.05
C HIS A 21 29.64 -1.09 18.86
N GLY A 22 28.92 -1.47 19.93
CA GLY A 22 28.72 -0.73 21.19
C GLY A 22 28.27 0.74 21.15
N ASP A 23 27.03 1.01 21.53
CA ASP A 23 26.63 1.52 22.85
C ASP A 23 25.09 1.62 22.88
N VAL A 24 24.50 1.45 24.07
CA VAL A 24 23.04 1.45 24.26
C VAL A 24 22.48 2.85 23.98
N ASP A 25 21.83 3.02 22.83
CA ASP A 25 20.92 4.15 22.58
C ASP A 25 19.48 3.60 22.59
N ASP A 26 18.67 4.10 23.52
CA ASP A 26 17.25 3.74 23.71
C ASP A 26 16.35 4.38 22.62
N GLY A 27 16.81 4.36 21.37
CA GLY A 27 16.00 4.62 20.19
C GLY A 27 15.78 3.29 19.49
N GLU A 28 14.58 2.73 19.56
CA GLU A 28 14.24 1.58 18.72
C GLU A 28 14.44 1.99 17.25
N ASP A 29 15.58 1.62 16.67
CA ASP A 29 15.77 1.60 15.23
C ASP A 29 14.72 0.65 14.68
N GLN A 30 13.57 1.23 14.30
CA GLN A 30 12.48 0.49 13.71
C GLN A 30 12.95 0.06 12.33
N ASN A 31 13.34 -1.21 12.22
CA ASN A 31 13.62 -1.85 10.94
C ASN A 31 12.48 -1.53 9.99
N ASP A 32 12.80 -0.84 8.90
CA ASP A 32 11.80 -0.54 7.89
C ASP A 32 11.59 -1.74 6.96
N PHE A 33 10.70 -1.56 5.99
CA PHE A 33 10.38 -2.64 5.05
C PHE A 33 11.60 -3.14 4.27
N VAL A 34 12.53 -2.25 3.89
CA VAL A 34 13.74 -2.61 3.14
C VAL A 34 14.72 -3.34 4.05
N ASP A 35 14.86 -2.91 5.31
CA ASP A 35 15.71 -3.58 6.31
C ASP A 35 15.24 -5.01 6.60
N ILE A 36 13.92 -5.21 6.71
CA ILE A 36 13.31 -6.52 6.88
C ILE A 36 13.60 -7.42 5.67
N LEU A 37 13.42 -6.90 4.45
CA LEU A 37 13.69 -7.67 3.22
C LEU A 37 15.18 -8.07 3.12
N LEU A 38 16.09 -7.15 3.45
CA LEU A 38 17.53 -7.41 3.48
C LEU A 38 17.90 -8.43 4.56
N SER A 39 17.23 -8.41 5.72
CA SER A 39 17.39 -9.41 6.77
C SER A 39 16.94 -10.82 6.34
N ILE A 40 15.81 -10.92 5.64
CA ILE A 40 15.35 -12.21 5.11
C ILE A 40 16.31 -12.74 4.04
N GLN A 41 16.82 -11.87 3.17
CA GLN A 41 17.86 -12.23 2.19
C GLN A 41 19.10 -12.81 2.88
N GLU A 42 19.60 -12.16 3.93
CA GLU A 42 20.82 -12.57 4.63
C GLU A 42 20.64 -13.88 5.41
N THR A 43 19.50 -14.05 6.06
CA THR A 43 19.20 -15.27 6.83
C THR A 43 18.91 -16.47 5.93
N ASN A 44 18.61 -16.24 4.65
CA ASN A 44 18.24 -17.26 3.66
C ASN A 44 17.21 -18.27 4.21
N THR A 45 16.25 -17.75 4.98
CA THR A 45 15.25 -18.53 5.73
C THR A 45 14.10 -19.02 4.85
N THR A 46 14.07 -18.60 3.59
CA THR A 46 13.00 -18.90 2.64
C THR A 46 13.41 -19.99 1.66
N ASP A 47 12.45 -20.84 1.25
CA ASP A 47 12.63 -21.87 0.21
C ASP A 47 12.93 -21.31 -1.20
N PHE A 48 12.97 -19.97 -1.34
CA PHE A 48 13.29 -19.24 -2.55
C PHE A 48 14.38 -18.20 -2.28
N GLN A 49 15.19 -17.91 -3.30
CA GLN A 49 16.28 -16.94 -3.15
C GLN A 49 15.74 -15.51 -3.30
N ILE A 50 15.83 -14.76 -2.21
CA ILE A 50 15.64 -13.31 -2.21
C ILE A 50 17.02 -12.70 -2.44
N ASP A 51 17.26 -12.19 -3.64
CA ASP A 51 18.47 -11.45 -3.95
C ASP A 51 18.22 -9.93 -3.96
N ARG A 52 19.28 -9.15 -4.10
CA ARG A 52 19.16 -7.68 -4.14
C ARG A 52 18.33 -7.20 -5.33
N ALA A 53 18.37 -7.93 -6.44
CA ALA A 53 17.57 -7.59 -7.62
C ALA A 53 16.07 -7.76 -7.35
N PHE A 54 15.70 -8.78 -6.58
CA PHE A 54 14.34 -8.99 -6.12
C PHE A 54 13.89 -7.89 -5.17
N VAL A 55 14.70 -7.55 -4.15
CA VAL A 55 14.39 -6.45 -3.21
C VAL A 55 14.18 -5.13 -3.97
N LYS A 56 15.10 -4.80 -4.89
CA LYS A 56 14.97 -3.64 -5.77
C LYS A 56 13.66 -3.66 -6.55
N THR A 57 13.32 -4.80 -7.15
CA THR A 57 12.09 -4.95 -7.94
C THR A 57 10.85 -4.72 -7.08
N LEU A 58 10.80 -5.25 -5.86
CA LEU A 58 9.69 -5.04 -4.95
C LEU A 58 9.51 -3.57 -4.58
N VAL A 59 10.60 -2.88 -4.24
CA VAL A 59 10.56 -1.43 -3.92
C VAL A 59 10.07 -0.64 -5.14
N MET A 60 10.57 -0.97 -6.33
CA MET A 60 10.13 -0.34 -7.59
C MET A 60 8.64 -0.54 -7.84
N ASP A 61 8.12 -1.73 -7.63
CA ASP A 61 6.70 -2.03 -7.84
C ASP A 61 5.81 -1.21 -6.91
N ILE A 62 6.19 -1.06 -5.63
CA ILE A 62 5.44 -0.26 -4.65
C ILE A 62 5.44 1.23 -5.04
N VAL A 63 6.61 1.78 -5.37
CA VAL A 63 6.73 3.20 -5.75
C VAL A 63 5.98 3.50 -7.05
N ASN A 64 6.07 2.61 -8.04
CA ASN A 64 5.35 2.77 -9.30
C ASN A 64 3.83 2.65 -9.11
N ALA A 65 3.37 1.72 -8.25
CA ALA A 65 1.95 1.61 -7.93
C ALA A 65 1.40 2.90 -7.30
N TRP A 66 2.17 3.53 -6.39
CA TRP A 66 1.81 4.83 -5.85
C TRP A 66 1.78 5.90 -6.94
N ALA A 67 2.85 6.01 -7.74
CA ALA A 67 2.95 7.01 -8.82
C ALA A 67 1.75 6.93 -9.78
N ILE A 68 1.37 5.73 -10.23
CA ILE A 68 0.21 5.51 -11.11
C ILE A 68 -1.10 5.91 -10.41
N SER A 69 -1.27 5.58 -9.13
CA SER A 69 -2.47 5.93 -8.36
C SER A 69 -2.65 7.44 -8.15
N THR A 70 -1.57 8.21 -8.29
CA THR A 70 -1.55 9.67 -8.13
C THR A 70 -1.32 10.44 -9.43
N ASP A 71 -1.27 9.75 -10.56
CA ASP A 71 -0.96 10.38 -11.84
C ASP A 71 -2.16 11.22 -12.35
N PRO A 72 -1.99 12.54 -12.51
CA PRO A 72 -3.07 13.43 -12.94
C PRO A 72 -3.52 13.20 -14.39
N SER A 73 -2.77 12.43 -15.20
CA SER A 73 -3.19 12.04 -16.54
C SER A 73 -4.31 10.99 -16.56
N TYR A 74 -4.41 10.18 -15.50
CA TYR A 74 -5.46 9.16 -15.34
C TYR A 74 -6.53 9.60 -14.32
N TRP A 75 -6.14 10.39 -13.32
CA TRP A 75 -7.01 10.75 -12.21
C TRP A 75 -7.18 12.26 -12.10
N ASP A 76 -8.39 12.77 -12.28
CA ASP A 76 -8.70 14.15 -11.90
C ASP A 76 -8.51 14.33 -10.39
N GLN A 77 -7.92 15.44 -9.93
CA GLN A 77 -7.67 15.74 -8.51
C GLN A 77 -7.15 14.52 -7.70
N PRO A 78 -5.99 13.95 -8.06
CA PRO A 78 -5.54 12.63 -7.58
C PRO A 78 -5.26 12.55 -6.08
N LEU A 79 -4.97 13.69 -5.45
CA LEU A 79 -4.68 13.78 -4.02
C LEU A 79 -5.93 13.99 -3.16
N GLU A 80 -7.10 14.21 -3.76
CA GLU A 80 -8.35 14.41 -3.04
C GLU A 80 -9.13 13.10 -2.86
N PHE A 81 -9.75 12.94 -1.68
CA PHE A 81 -10.65 11.83 -1.43
C PHE A 81 -11.99 12.04 -2.15
N GLN A 82 -12.12 11.48 -3.34
CA GLN A 82 -13.32 11.60 -4.16
C GLN A 82 -13.92 10.20 -4.47
N PRO A 83 -14.71 9.60 -3.57
CA PRO A 83 -15.24 8.24 -3.74
C PRO A 83 -16.17 8.12 -4.95
N GLY A 84 -16.84 9.21 -5.34
CA GLY A 84 -17.80 9.22 -6.44
C GLY A 84 -17.19 8.93 -7.83
N ARG A 85 -15.87 9.03 -8.00
CA ARG A 85 -15.19 8.74 -9.28
C ARG A 85 -15.34 7.29 -9.74
N PHE A 86 -15.58 6.37 -8.80
CA PHE A 86 -15.68 4.95 -9.09
C PHE A 86 -17.12 4.47 -9.38
N LEU A 87 -18.14 5.30 -9.12
CA LEU A 87 -19.56 4.89 -9.24
C LEU A 87 -20.01 4.57 -10.67
N LYS A 88 -19.36 5.17 -11.68
CA LYS A 88 -19.69 5.00 -13.11
C LYS A 88 -18.47 4.67 -13.96
N SER A 89 -17.33 4.38 -13.33
CA SER A 89 -16.15 3.99 -14.06
C SER A 89 -16.26 2.53 -14.48
N SER A 90 -15.74 2.19 -15.66
CA SER A 90 -15.61 0.80 -16.12
C SER A 90 -14.34 0.13 -15.60
N LEU A 91 -13.69 0.74 -14.60
CA LEU A 91 -12.38 0.31 -14.11
C LEU A 91 -12.47 -1.03 -13.40
N ASP A 92 -11.68 -1.99 -13.86
CA ASP A 92 -11.60 -3.30 -13.27
C ASP A 92 -10.58 -3.34 -12.12
N ILE A 93 -11.14 -3.34 -10.90
CA ILE A 93 -10.38 -3.48 -9.66
C ILE A 93 -9.63 -4.83 -9.59
N LYS A 94 -9.96 -5.81 -10.45
CA LYS A 94 -9.25 -7.11 -10.53
C LYS A 94 -7.89 -7.02 -11.25
N GLY A 95 -7.47 -5.81 -11.66
CA GLY A 95 -6.13 -5.57 -12.19
C GLY A 95 -5.96 -5.89 -13.67
N HIS A 96 -7.04 -5.74 -14.47
CA HIS A 96 -6.93 -5.66 -15.93
C HIS A 96 -6.61 -4.23 -16.37
N ASP A 97 -7.09 -3.23 -15.62
CA ASP A 97 -6.80 -1.81 -15.86
C ASP A 97 -5.65 -1.36 -14.95
N PHE A 98 -4.52 -1.04 -15.58
CA PHE A 98 -3.29 -0.70 -14.86
C PHE A 98 -3.32 0.69 -14.20
N GLU A 99 -4.36 1.48 -14.45
CA GLU A 99 -4.62 2.74 -13.75
C GLU A 99 -4.85 2.50 -12.25
N LEU A 100 -5.31 1.29 -11.86
CA LEU A 100 -5.60 0.91 -10.49
C LEU A 100 -5.04 -0.49 -10.13
N ILE A 101 -3.84 -0.53 -9.54
CA ILE A 101 -3.13 -1.80 -9.18
C ILE A 101 -2.97 -1.94 -7.65
N ARG A 102 -4.01 -1.60 -6.88
CA ARG A 102 -3.91 -1.58 -5.40
C ARG A 102 -3.60 -2.95 -4.78
N PHE A 103 -4.05 -4.02 -5.43
CA PHE A 103 -3.91 -5.39 -4.96
C PHE A 103 -3.07 -6.23 -5.92
N GLY A 104 -2.16 -5.60 -6.68
CA GLY A 104 -1.43 -6.28 -7.75
C GLY A 104 -2.30 -6.54 -8.98
N ALA A 105 -1.71 -7.18 -9.99
CA ALA A 105 -2.37 -7.48 -11.25
C ALA A 105 -2.02 -8.89 -11.77
N ARG A 106 -2.93 -9.45 -12.57
CA ARG A 106 -2.73 -10.72 -13.28
C ARG A 106 -2.29 -11.86 -12.34
N ARG A 107 -1.27 -12.64 -12.73
CA ARG A 107 -0.80 -13.85 -12.02
C ARG A 107 -0.21 -13.57 -10.63
N ARG A 108 0.10 -12.32 -10.31
CA ARG A 108 0.62 -11.88 -9.00
C ARG A 108 -0.37 -10.99 -8.26
N GLY A 109 -1.62 -10.92 -8.72
CA GLY A 109 -2.69 -10.25 -7.99
C GLY A 109 -2.96 -10.93 -6.66
N CYS A 110 -3.40 -10.15 -5.68
CA CYS A 110 -3.71 -10.60 -4.33
C CYS A 110 -4.76 -11.72 -4.40
N PRO A 111 -4.46 -12.93 -3.90
CA PRO A 111 -5.42 -14.02 -3.90
C PRO A 111 -6.63 -13.72 -2.99
N GLY A 112 -6.47 -12.79 -2.03
CA GLY A 112 -7.52 -12.37 -1.10
C GLY A 112 -8.45 -11.28 -1.64
N LEU A 113 -8.30 -10.79 -2.88
CA LEU A 113 -9.09 -9.67 -3.39
C LEU A 113 -10.60 -9.90 -3.32
N GLY A 114 -11.07 -11.04 -3.80
CA GLY A 114 -12.50 -11.37 -3.78
C GLY A 114 -13.05 -11.52 -2.36
N PHE A 115 -12.26 -12.10 -1.45
CA PHE A 115 -12.61 -12.21 -0.04
C PHE A 115 -12.71 -10.83 0.63
N ALA A 116 -11.72 -9.96 0.41
CA ALA A 116 -11.70 -8.61 0.95
C ALA A 116 -12.88 -7.78 0.42
N MET A 117 -13.26 -7.91 -0.85
CA MET A 117 -14.44 -7.23 -1.41
C MET A 117 -15.72 -7.64 -0.67
N ALA A 118 -15.97 -8.94 -0.54
CA ALA A 118 -17.17 -9.45 0.13
C ALA A 118 -17.18 -9.08 1.63
N LEU A 119 -16.02 -9.17 2.30
CA LEU A 119 -15.90 -8.82 3.71
C LEU A 119 -16.13 -7.34 3.94
N ASN A 120 -15.53 -6.47 3.12
CA ASN A 120 -15.69 -5.03 3.23
C ASN A 120 -17.15 -4.61 3.03
N GLU A 121 -17.87 -5.23 2.10
CA GLU A 121 -19.29 -4.94 1.89
C GLU A 121 -20.11 -5.24 3.16
N VAL A 122 -19.94 -6.42 3.75
CA VAL A 122 -20.67 -6.81 4.97
C VAL A 122 -20.27 -5.95 6.16
N VAL A 123 -18.96 -5.71 6.35
CA VAL A 123 -18.45 -4.90 7.45
C VAL A 123 -18.95 -3.47 7.33
N LEU A 124 -18.83 -2.83 6.16
CA LEU A 124 -19.29 -1.46 5.95
C LEU A 124 -20.80 -1.35 6.15
N ALA A 125 -21.59 -2.29 5.62
CA ALA A 125 -23.04 -2.31 5.83
C ALA A 125 -23.39 -2.37 7.32
N ASN A 126 -22.70 -3.24 8.08
CA ASN A 126 -22.90 -3.35 9.52
C ASN A 126 -22.51 -2.07 10.27
N ILE A 127 -21.35 -1.47 9.97
CA ILE A 127 -20.92 -0.26 10.70
C ILE A 127 -21.82 0.93 10.35
N VAL A 128 -22.22 1.09 9.09
CA VAL A 128 -23.14 2.17 8.67
C VAL A 128 -24.52 2.00 9.31
N HIS A 129 -25.02 0.78 9.45
CA HIS A 129 -26.33 0.52 10.03
C HIS A 129 -26.36 0.59 11.57
N GLN A 130 -25.28 0.19 12.26
CA GLN A 130 -25.28 0.05 13.73
C GLN A 130 -24.85 1.32 14.48
N PHE A 131 -24.20 2.27 13.80
CA PHE A 131 -23.63 3.46 14.45
C PHE A 131 -24.19 4.75 13.86
N TYR A 132 -24.42 5.73 14.74
CA TYR A 132 -24.66 7.10 14.34
C TYR A 132 -23.32 7.81 14.12
N TRP A 133 -23.11 8.33 12.92
CA TRP A 133 -21.87 8.98 12.53
C TRP A 133 -22.00 10.48 12.65
N ALA A 134 -21.06 11.11 13.34
CA ALA A 134 -20.95 12.57 13.40
C ALA A 134 -19.49 12.95 13.25
N VAL A 135 -19.23 13.99 12.45
CA VAL A 135 -17.90 14.58 12.35
C VAL A 135 -17.85 15.74 13.34
N PRO A 136 -16.97 15.70 14.36
CA PRO A 136 -16.89 16.77 15.34
C PRO A 136 -16.48 18.09 14.65
N GLY A 137 -17.28 19.14 14.85
CA GLY A 137 -17.06 20.46 14.26
C GLY A 137 -17.71 20.69 12.89
N VAL A 138 -18.40 19.70 12.32
CA VAL A 138 -19.19 19.87 11.08
C VAL A 138 -20.67 19.68 11.39
N VAL A 139 -21.45 20.77 11.33
CA VAL A 139 -22.91 20.68 11.33
C VAL A 139 -23.32 20.25 9.93
N VAL A 140 -23.62 18.96 9.76
CA VAL A 140 -24.20 18.46 8.51
C VAL A 140 -25.68 18.85 8.51
N GLU A 141 -26.01 20.01 7.96
CA GLU A 141 -27.41 20.36 7.70
C GLU A 141 -27.93 19.49 6.56
N GLY A 142 -28.81 18.55 6.91
CA GLY A 142 -29.65 17.83 5.96
C GLY A 142 -28.94 16.75 5.17
N THR A 143 -28.79 15.55 5.74
CA THR A 143 -28.98 14.33 4.96
C THR A 143 -29.52 13.24 5.87
N ASP A 144 -30.79 12.92 5.69
CA ASP A 144 -31.35 11.64 6.10
C ASP A 144 -30.44 10.54 5.53
N ILE A 145 -29.67 9.89 6.40
CA ILE A 145 -29.25 8.52 6.17
C ILE A 145 -30.54 7.70 6.30
N GLY A 146 -31.30 7.70 5.20
CA GLY A 146 -32.58 7.03 5.11
C GLY A 146 -32.41 5.58 5.52
N TYR A 147 -33.20 5.18 6.51
CA TYR A 147 -33.44 3.79 6.85
C TYR A 147 -33.79 3.03 5.57
N VAL A 148 -32.97 2.03 5.23
CA VAL A 148 -33.44 0.85 4.49
C VAL A 148 -33.94 -0.16 5.51
#